data_AF-A0A7J9L0C0-F1
#
_entry.id   AF-A0A7J9L0C0-F1
#
_cell.length_a   1.000
_cell.length_b   1.000
_cell.length_c   1.000
_cell.angle_alpha   90.00
_cell.angle_beta   90.00
_cell.angle_gamma   90.00
#
_symmetry.space_group_name_H-M   'P 1'
#
loop_
_entity.id
_entity.type
_entity.pdbx_description
1 polymer ?
#
loop_
_entity_poly.entity_id
_entity_poly.type
_entity_poly.pdbx_seq_one_letter_code
_entity_poly.pdbx_strand_id
1 'polypeptide(L)'
;STLRPLIFGVAPYNPILGETHHVSRATLNVLLEQISHHPPVSALHATDEEHNIELVWCHQCVPSFNGAWVETEVRGKRQLKLLSRGETYEMNSPNLLIKFLPLPGVDWTGNVTISCKENGLEAELRYGPKSFFGLRGSHRSVKGKVYETATKRTLFQLNGHWDRTVTAKDNNSGKSRVIYNAEEVFSGLKTPVVNDLKGVRSTESAAVWSELSEAIMSQNWEKAKEAKNAVEEKQREVLRESELKGTPWVPQHFSVTYTKDGGWECSPIQQWVPPAPIVLPLS
;
A
#
# COMPACT_ATOMS: atom_id res chain seq x y z
N SER A 1 3.40 0.84 -1.30
CA SER A 1 4.52 0.03 -1.84
C SER A 1 5.55 -0.16 -0.74
N THR A 2 5.79 -1.39 -0.28
CA THR A 2 6.83 -1.72 0.73
C THR A 2 8.24 -1.73 0.15
N LEU A 3 8.34 -1.61 -1.18
CA LEU A 3 9.59 -1.82 -1.90
C LEU A 3 10.39 -0.52 -2.01
N ARG A 4 9.77 0.67 -2.13
CA ARG A 4 10.54 1.92 -2.27
C ARG A 4 11.36 2.24 -1.01
N PRO A 5 12.58 2.80 -1.14
CA PRO A 5 13.34 3.28 0.01
C PRO A 5 12.51 4.22 0.87
N LEU A 6 12.36 3.89 2.14
CA LEU A 6 11.68 4.74 3.10
C LEU A 6 12.61 5.89 3.49
N ILE A 7 12.24 7.12 3.13
CA ILE A 7 13.01 8.33 3.42
C ILE A 7 12.54 8.86 4.77
N PHE A 8 13.44 8.93 5.75
CA PHE A 8 13.16 9.57 7.02
C PHE A 8 12.93 11.08 6.82
N GLY A 9 11.93 11.64 7.51
CA GLY A 9 11.60 13.07 7.43
C GLY A 9 10.66 13.45 6.28
N VAL A 10 10.20 12.49 5.47
CA VAL A 10 9.16 12.71 4.45
C VAL A 10 7.92 11.92 4.84
N ALA A 11 6.77 12.58 4.82
CA ALA A 11 5.46 11.95 4.98
C ALA A 11 4.64 12.17 3.70
N PRO A 12 3.82 11.19 3.28
CA PRO A 12 2.86 11.42 2.21
C PRO A 12 1.81 12.46 2.63
N TYR A 13 1.17 13.10 1.64
CA TYR A 13 0.00 13.92 1.92
C TYR A 13 -1.12 13.04 2.51
N ASN A 14 -1.91 13.62 3.42
CA ASN A 14 -3.11 12.95 3.93
C ASN A 14 -4.22 13.15 2.89
N PRO A 15 -4.68 12.11 2.17
CA PRO A 15 -5.59 12.30 1.07
C PRO A 15 -6.93 12.90 1.52
N ILE A 16 -7.50 13.76 0.69
CA ILE A 16 -8.83 14.34 0.93
C ILE A 16 -9.91 13.30 0.64
N LEU A 17 -11.10 13.46 1.23
CA LEU A 17 -12.22 12.53 0.98
C LEU A 17 -12.60 12.53 -0.50
N GLY A 18 -12.66 11.35 -1.12
CA GLY A 18 -12.93 11.17 -2.55
C GLY A 18 -11.75 11.46 -3.47
N GLU A 19 -10.55 11.72 -2.92
CA GLU A 19 -9.33 11.76 -3.71
C GLU A 19 -9.08 10.41 -4.37
N THR A 20 -8.67 10.42 -5.64
CA THR A 20 -8.42 9.22 -6.44
C THR A 20 -7.00 9.20 -6.96
N HIS A 21 -6.45 8.01 -7.21
CA HIS A 21 -5.24 7.86 -8.03
C HIS A 21 -5.49 6.77 -9.08
N HIS A 22 -5.46 7.12 -10.36
CA HIS A 22 -5.74 6.20 -11.46
C HIS A 22 -4.55 6.11 -12.40
N VAL A 23 -3.93 4.92 -12.46
CA VAL A 23 -2.69 4.69 -13.22
C VAL A 23 -2.69 3.33 -13.92
N SER A 24 -2.15 3.29 -15.14
CA SER A 24 -2.01 2.06 -15.92
C SER A 24 -0.56 1.74 -16.24
N ARG A 25 -0.24 0.45 -16.38
CA ARG A 25 1.03 -0.02 -16.92
C ARG A 25 0.77 -1.26 -17.77
N ALA A 26 1.03 -1.16 -19.08
CA ALA A 26 0.59 -2.17 -20.03
C ALA A 26 -0.92 -2.46 -19.84
N THR A 27 -1.28 -3.69 -19.54
CA THR A 27 -2.66 -4.16 -19.35
C THR A 27 -3.15 -4.04 -17.90
N LEU A 28 -2.24 -3.76 -16.95
CA LEU A 28 -2.58 -3.57 -15.55
C LEU A 28 -3.11 -2.14 -15.32
N ASN A 29 -4.35 -2.03 -14.89
CA ASN A 29 -5.00 -0.78 -14.51
C ASN A 29 -5.20 -0.75 -13.00
N VAL A 30 -4.89 0.38 -12.35
CA VAL A 30 -4.95 0.55 -10.89
C VAL A 30 -5.72 1.81 -10.54
N LEU A 31 -6.73 1.68 -9.70
CA LEU A 31 -7.54 2.79 -9.18
C LEU A 31 -7.55 2.75 -7.66
N LEU A 32 -7.22 3.89 -7.04
CA LEU A 32 -7.37 4.13 -5.62
C LEU A 32 -8.44 5.20 -5.38
N GLU A 33 -9.14 5.10 -4.25
CA GLU A 33 -10.04 6.13 -3.75
C GLU A 33 -9.88 6.27 -2.22
N GLN A 34 -9.81 7.51 -1.73
CA GLN A 34 -9.91 7.81 -0.31
C GLN A 34 -11.38 7.78 0.13
N ILE A 35 -11.80 6.66 0.71
CA ILE A 35 -13.20 6.38 1.05
C ILE A 35 -13.62 6.87 2.45
N SER A 36 -12.66 7.29 3.28
CA SER A 36 -12.94 7.91 4.57
C SER A 36 -11.76 8.80 4.96
N HIS A 37 -12.03 9.94 5.62
CA HIS A 37 -10.99 10.85 6.10
C HIS A 37 -10.79 10.78 7.63
N HIS A 38 -11.85 10.50 8.38
CA HIS A 38 -11.81 10.35 9.84
C HIS A 38 -12.59 9.10 10.30
N PRO A 39 -11.93 7.94 10.46
CA PRO A 39 -10.49 7.70 10.25
C PRO A 39 -10.09 7.68 8.77
N PRO A 40 -8.80 7.86 8.42
CA PRO A 40 -8.34 7.78 7.04
C PRO A 40 -8.37 6.32 6.54
N VAL A 41 -9.12 6.09 5.47
CA VAL A 41 -9.23 4.78 4.82
C VAL A 41 -9.18 4.95 3.31
N SER A 42 -8.35 4.16 2.65
CA SER A 42 -8.27 4.12 1.18
C SER A 42 -8.59 2.72 0.67
N ALA A 43 -9.33 2.65 -0.41
CA ALA A 43 -9.59 1.44 -1.16
C ALA A 43 -8.80 1.46 -2.47
N LEU A 44 -8.36 0.28 -2.91
CA LEU A 44 -7.61 0.06 -4.14
C LEU A 44 -8.25 -1.11 -4.89
N HIS A 45 -8.45 -0.92 -6.19
CA HIS A 45 -8.79 -1.94 -7.15
C HIS A 45 -7.74 -1.94 -8.26
N ALA A 46 -7.16 -3.09 -8.56
CA ALA A 46 -6.23 -3.25 -9.65
C ALA A 46 -6.61 -4.47 -10.48
N THR A 47 -6.63 -4.33 -11.79
CA THR A 47 -7.02 -5.42 -12.68
C THR A 47 -6.14 -5.49 -13.91
N ASP A 48 -5.85 -6.72 -14.33
CA ASP A 48 -5.22 -7.05 -15.60
C ASP A 48 -6.10 -8.09 -16.29
N GLU A 49 -6.96 -7.63 -17.20
CA GLU A 49 -7.96 -8.47 -17.89
C GLU A 49 -7.27 -9.52 -18.78
N GLU A 50 -6.18 -9.14 -19.46
CA GLU A 50 -5.42 -10.03 -20.33
C GLU A 50 -4.83 -11.22 -19.54
N HIS A 51 -4.25 -10.94 -18.37
CA HIS A 51 -3.64 -11.97 -17.53
C HIS A 51 -4.58 -12.57 -16.49
N ASN A 52 -5.86 -12.15 -16.47
CA ASN A 52 -6.88 -12.65 -15.54
C ASN A 52 -6.48 -12.45 -14.06
N ILE A 53 -6.03 -11.24 -13.71
CA ILE A 53 -5.58 -10.87 -12.36
C ILE A 53 -6.49 -9.76 -11.81
N GLU A 54 -6.92 -9.91 -10.56
CA GLU A 54 -7.65 -8.90 -9.79
C GLU A 54 -7.00 -8.73 -8.42
N LEU A 55 -6.80 -7.50 -7.98
CA LEU A 55 -6.35 -7.18 -6.62
C LEU A 55 -7.25 -6.13 -6.02
N VAL A 56 -7.79 -6.44 -4.84
CA VAL A 56 -8.59 -5.53 -4.02
C VAL A 56 -7.88 -5.34 -2.69
N TRP A 57 -7.80 -4.09 -2.24
CA TRP A 57 -7.23 -3.79 -0.94
C TRP A 57 -7.96 -2.62 -0.30
N CYS A 58 -8.53 -2.84 0.88
CA CYS A 58 -8.99 -1.76 1.73
C CYS A 58 -8.07 -1.63 2.92
N HIS A 59 -7.57 -0.42 3.20
CA HIS A 59 -6.65 -0.22 4.30
C HIS A 59 -6.89 1.06 5.09
N GLN A 60 -6.63 0.93 6.40
CA GLN A 60 -6.67 2.00 7.38
C GLN A 60 -5.31 2.06 8.09
N CYS A 61 -4.67 3.22 8.08
CA CYS A 61 -3.42 3.45 8.81
C CYS A 61 -3.74 3.99 10.21
N VAL A 62 -3.32 3.27 11.25
CA VAL A 62 -3.55 3.64 12.66
C VAL A 62 -2.21 3.89 13.35
N PRO A 63 -1.76 5.16 13.44
CA PRO A 63 -0.50 5.51 14.09
C PRO A 63 -0.62 5.45 15.63
N SER A 64 0.44 4.98 16.29
CA SER A 64 0.62 4.94 17.74
C SER A 64 1.98 5.53 18.11
N PHE A 65 1.97 6.60 18.91
CA PHE A 65 3.17 7.31 19.34
C PHE A 65 3.65 6.82 20.71
N ASN A 66 4.92 6.46 20.81
CA ASN A 66 5.56 5.92 22.01
C ASN A 66 6.69 6.83 22.53
N GLY A 67 6.71 8.11 22.17
CA GLY A 67 7.79 9.04 22.51
C GLY A 67 8.97 8.94 21.54
N ALA A 68 9.71 7.83 21.59
CA ALA A 68 10.92 7.64 20.78
C ALA A 68 10.66 7.11 19.36
N TRP A 69 9.46 6.59 19.09
CA TRP A 69 9.05 6.10 17.78
C TRP A 69 7.53 6.23 17.58
N VAL A 70 7.13 6.22 16.31
CA VAL A 70 5.75 6.00 15.86
C VAL A 70 5.68 4.64 15.19
N GLU A 71 4.74 3.80 15.61
CA GLU A 71 4.37 2.59 14.89
C GLU A 71 2.99 2.80 14.27
N THR A 72 2.87 2.60 12.96
CA THR A 72 1.59 2.69 12.24
C THR A 72 1.15 1.30 11.83
N GLU A 73 0.07 0.84 12.47
CA GLU A 73 -0.61 -0.39 12.10
C GLU A 73 -1.36 -0.17 10.78
N VAL A 74 -1.14 -1.04 9.80
CA VAL A 74 -1.86 -1.01 8.52
C VAL A 74 -2.96 -2.07 8.59
N ARG A 75 -4.13 -1.65 9.04
CA ARG A 75 -5.32 -2.50 9.16
C ARG A 75 -5.96 -2.69 7.79
N GLY A 76 -6.70 -3.79 7.66
CA GLY A 76 -7.42 -4.15 6.46
C GLY A 76 -6.78 -5.30 5.69
N LYS A 77 -7.51 -5.79 4.69
CA LYS A 77 -7.20 -7.05 4.00
C LYS A 77 -6.92 -6.78 2.54
N ARG A 78 -5.84 -7.36 2.03
CA ARG A 78 -5.50 -7.40 0.62
C ARG A 78 -5.85 -8.78 0.07
N GLN A 79 -6.58 -8.80 -1.03
CA GLN A 79 -6.93 -10.02 -1.76
C GLN A 79 -6.38 -9.91 -3.18
N LEU A 80 -5.60 -10.90 -3.59
CA LEU A 80 -5.12 -11.08 -4.96
C LEU A 80 -5.78 -12.34 -5.52
N LYS A 81 -6.55 -12.20 -6.59
CA LYS A 81 -7.15 -13.32 -7.31
C LYS A 81 -6.39 -13.58 -8.58
N LEU A 82 -5.97 -14.83 -8.77
CA LEU A 82 -5.47 -15.35 -10.04
C LEU A 82 -6.63 -16.13 -10.67
N LEU A 83 -7.47 -15.43 -11.44
CA LEU A 83 -8.76 -15.95 -11.89
C LEU A 83 -8.59 -17.19 -12.79
N SER A 84 -7.54 -17.21 -13.61
CA SER A 84 -7.20 -18.37 -14.46
C SER A 84 -6.89 -19.64 -13.69
N ARG A 85 -6.50 -19.53 -12.42
CA ARG A 85 -6.20 -20.66 -11.53
C ARG A 85 -7.30 -20.94 -10.52
N GLY A 86 -8.30 -20.05 -10.42
CA GLY A 86 -9.28 -20.09 -9.34
C GLY A 86 -8.65 -19.95 -7.95
N GLU A 87 -7.52 -19.23 -7.84
CA GLU A 87 -6.79 -19.06 -6.58
C GLU A 87 -7.02 -17.67 -5.98
N THR A 88 -7.33 -17.61 -4.68
CA THR A 88 -7.47 -16.35 -3.93
C THR A 88 -6.41 -16.28 -2.84
N TYR A 89 -5.50 -15.32 -2.95
CA TYR A 89 -4.47 -15.05 -1.95
C TYR A 89 -4.91 -13.91 -1.04
N GLU A 90 -5.09 -14.23 0.24
CA GLU A 90 -5.44 -13.26 1.27
C GLU A 90 -4.23 -12.91 2.10
N MET A 91 -4.02 -11.62 2.37
CA MET A 91 -2.86 -11.17 3.12
C MET A 91 -3.08 -9.87 3.88
N ASN A 92 -2.44 -9.77 5.03
CA ASN A 92 -2.33 -8.52 5.80
C ASN A 92 -1.08 -7.72 5.36
N SER A 93 -0.81 -6.63 6.08
CA SER A 93 0.33 -5.75 5.84
C SER A 93 1.28 -5.70 7.05
N PRO A 94 2.58 -5.44 6.83
CA PRO A 94 3.48 -5.11 7.94
C PRO A 94 3.16 -3.71 8.47
N ASN A 95 3.58 -3.43 9.70
CA ASN A 95 3.47 -2.12 10.31
C ASN A 95 4.63 -1.23 9.84
N LEU A 96 4.36 0.07 9.69
CA LEU A 96 5.39 1.07 9.43
C LEU A 96 5.96 1.57 10.75
N LEU A 97 7.27 1.47 10.94
CA LEU A 97 7.96 1.93 12.14
C LEU A 97 8.86 3.12 11.79
N ILE A 98 8.56 4.29 12.37
CA ILE A 98 9.37 5.50 12.28
C ILE A 98 10.04 5.73 13.64
N LYS A 99 11.36 5.62 13.70
CA LYS A 99 12.16 5.86 14.92
C LYS A 99 12.74 7.26 14.87
N PHE A 100 12.69 7.97 15.99
CA PHE A 100 13.35 9.27 16.18
C PHE A 100 14.62 9.13 17.00
N LEU A 101 14.62 8.24 18.01
CA LEU A 101 15.74 8.03 18.94
C LEU A 101 16.09 6.54 19.07
N PRO A 102 17.36 6.20 19.38
CA PRO A 102 18.54 7.07 19.39
C PRO A 102 19.08 7.37 17.99
N LEU A 103 18.72 6.55 17.00
CA LEU A 103 19.07 6.75 15.60
C LEU A 103 17.79 6.85 14.78
N PRO A 104 17.57 7.98 14.09
CA PRO A 104 16.45 8.14 13.18
C PRO A 104 16.42 7.06 12.10
N GLY A 105 15.24 6.59 11.76
CA GLY A 105 15.09 5.62 10.68
C GLY A 105 13.67 5.16 10.47
N VAL A 106 13.44 4.55 9.31
CA VAL A 106 12.16 3.95 8.95
C VAL A 106 12.38 2.48 8.60
N ASP A 107 11.52 1.60 9.13
CA ASP A 107 11.55 0.15 8.87
C ASP A 107 10.14 -0.41 8.78
N TRP A 108 10.02 -1.61 8.21
CA TRP A 108 8.83 -2.44 8.31
C TRP A 108 8.96 -3.38 9.52
N THR A 109 7.89 -3.59 10.26
CA THR A 109 7.86 -4.49 11.43
C THR A 109 6.58 -5.32 11.47
N GLY A 110 6.57 -6.37 12.29
CA GLY A 110 5.40 -7.22 12.49
C GLY A 110 5.36 -8.45 11.59
N ASN A 111 4.27 -9.20 11.73
CA ASN A 111 4.08 -10.47 11.02
C ASN A 111 3.12 -10.27 9.85
N VAL A 112 3.48 -10.84 8.70
CA VAL A 112 2.62 -10.90 7.52
C VAL A 112 2.30 -12.36 7.22
N THR A 113 1.02 -12.64 7.04
CA THR A 113 0.53 -13.94 6.58
C THR A 113 -0.01 -13.77 5.16
N ILE A 114 0.30 -14.71 4.28
CA ILE A 114 -0.28 -14.83 2.95
C ILE A 114 -0.86 -16.24 2.85
N SER A 115 -2.16 -16.37 2.69
CA SER A 115 -2.83 -17.67 2.62
C SER A 115 -3.62 -17.82 1.33
N CYS A 116 -3.61 -19.02 0.76
CA CYS A 116 -4.50 -19.42 -0.32
C CYS A 116 -5.18 -20.72 0.11
N LYS A 117 -6.52 -20.68 0.24
CA LYS A 117 -7.29 -21.82 0.76
C LYS A 117 -7.40 -22.92 -0.28
N GLU A 118 -7.50 -22.52 -1.54
CA GLU A 118 -7.74 -23.37 -2.69
C GLU A 118 -6.56 -24.31 -2.97
N ASN A 119 -5.32 -23.87 -2.73
CA ASN A 119 -4.13 -24.72 -2.83
C ASN A 119 -3.58 -25.20 -1.47
N GLY A 120 -4.20 -24.78 -0.36
CA GLY A 120 -3.83 -25.21 0.98
C GLY A 120 -2.44 -24.76 1.43
N LEU A 121 -1.91 -23.66 0.87
CA LEU A 121 -0.61 -23.10 1.22
C LEU A 121 -0.74 -21.82 2.03
N GLU A 122 0.19 -21.64 2.96
CA GLU A 122 0.35 -20.40 3.72
C GLU A 122 1.82 -20.00 3.81
N ALA A 123 2.09 -18.70 3.73
CA ALA A 123 3.37 -18.11 4.03
C ALA A 123 3.27 -17.23 5.28
N GLU A 124 4.20 -17.43 6.21
CA GLU A 124 4.41 -16.54 7.35
C GLU A 124 5.71 -15.78 7.13
N LEU A 125 5.66 -14.45 7.21
CA LEU A 125 6.78 -13.54 7.13
C LEU A 125 6.86 -12.73 8.42
N ARG A 126 8.07 -12.41 8.85
CA ARG A 126 8.36 -11.54 9.99
C ARG A 126 9.31 -10.46 9.53
N TYR A 127 8.88 -9.22 9.67
CA TYR A 127 9.66 -8.03 9.35
C TYR A 127 10.30 -7.47 10.62
N GLY A 128 11.49 -6.90 10.45
CA GLY A 128 12.24 -6.29 11.54
C GLY A 128 13.12 -7.28 12.32
N PRO A 129 14.00 -6.76 13.19
CA PRO A 129 15.01 -7.56 13.86
C PRO A 129 14.39 -8.47 14.94
N LYS A 130 14.78 -9.75 14.98
CA LYS A 130 14.70 -10.53 16.23
C LYS A 130 15.77 -10.02 17.17
N SER A 131 15.38 -9.51 18.34
CA SER A 131 16.30 -9.39 19.47
C SER A 131 16.45 -10.77 20.09
N PHE A 132 17.64 -11.37 19.98
CA PHE A 132 17.97 -12.63 20.66
C PHE A 132 19.29 -12.39 21.39
N PHE A 133 19.28 -12.56 22.72
CA PHE A 133 20.47 -12.47 23.58
C PHE A 133 21.38 -11.25 23.35
N GLY A 134 20.83 -10.03 23.31
CA GLY A 134 21.62 -8.79 23.30
C GLY A 134 22.38 -8.48 22.01
N LEU A 135 22.36 -9.37 21.01
CA LEU A 135 22.89 -9.08 19.67
C LEU A 135 21.85 -8.27 18.88
N ARG A 136 22.28 -7.10 18.38
CA ARG A 136 21.45 -6.22 17.55
C ARG A 136 21.04 -6.98 16.29
N GLY A 137 19.76 -7.35 16.19
CA GLY A 137 19.22 -7.97 14.99
C GLY A 137 19.42 -7.07 13.77
N SER A 138 19.49 -7.69 12.58
CA SER A 138 19.77 -6.97 11.35
C SER A 138 18.58 -6.06 10.98
N HIS A 139 18.84 -4.77 10.79
CA HIS A 139 17.84 -3.81 10.33
C HIS A 139 17.27 -4.26 8.98
N ARG A 140 15.98 -3.99 8.71
CA ARG A 140 15.33 -4.35 7.44
C ARG A 140 15.30 -5.83 7.09
N SER A 141 15.51 -6.70 8.08
CA SER A 141 15.45 -8.14 7.85
C SER A 141 14.03 -8.61 7.60
N VAL A 142 13.89 -9.61 6.73
CA VAL A 142 12.68 -10.41 6.57
C VAL A 142 13.04 -11.89 6.72
N LYS A 143 12.27 -12.60 7.54
CA LYS A 143 12.38 -14.05 7.72
C LYS A 143 11.03 -14.68 7.61
N GLY A 144 10.94 -15.89 7.09
CA GLY A 144 9.65 -16.54 6.94
C GLY A 144 9.74 -17.98 6.50
N LYS A 145 8.58 -18.54 6.22
CA LYS A 145 8.41 -19.90 5.71
C LYS A 145 7.15 -19.98 4.85
N VAL A 146 7.17 -20.88 3.88
CA VAL A 146 5.97 -21.31 3.14
C VAL A 146 5.70 -22.76 3.54
N TYR A 147 4.46 -23.09 3.87
CA TYR A 147 4.10 -24.39 4.41
C TYR A 147 2.69 -24.81 3.98
N GLU A 148 2.45 -26.12 4.04
CA GLU A 148 1.13 -26.71 3.81
C GLU A 148 0.26 -26.55 5.04
N THR A 149 -0.93 -25.98 4.89
CA THR A 149 -1.81 -25.65 6.02
C THR A 149 -2.31 -26.90 6.74
N ALA A 150 -2.56 -27.99 6.01
CA ALA A 150 -3.09 -29.25 6.55
C ALA A 150 -2.05 -30.05 7.35
N THR A 151 -0.84 -30.20 6.82
CA THR A 151 0.22 -31.03 7.42
C THR A 151 1.18 -30.22 8.31
N LYS A 152 1.14 -28.88 8.21
CA LYS A 152 2.14 -27.95 8.76
C LYS A 152 3.57 -28.21 8.25
N ARG A 153 3.72 -28.97 7.16
CA ARG A 153 5.02 -29.25 6.55
C ARG A 153 5.57 -27.98 5.89
N THR A 154 6.75 -27.56 6.33
CA THR A 154 7.46 -26.43 5.72
C THR A 154 8.08 -26.84 4.38
N LEU A 155 7.72 -26.13 3.32
CA LEU A 155 8.21 -26.34 1.96
C LEU A 155 9.40 -25.43 1.65
N PHE A 156 9.33 -24.17 2.07
CA PHE A 156 10.39 -23.19 1.84
C PHE A 156 10.71 -22.40 3.10
N GLN A 157 11.97 -22.07 3.29
CA GLN A 157 12.43 -21.08 4.27
C GLN A 157 12.81 -19.79 3.55
N LEU A 158 12.31 -18.66 4.05
CA LEU A 158 12.54 -17.33 3.48
C LEU A 158 13.49 -16.54 4.38
N ASN A 159 14.52 -15.94 3.81
CA ASN A 159 15.48 -15.13 4.56
C ASN A 159 16.11 -14.04 3.68
N GLY A 160 16.30 -12.86 4.25
CA GLY A 160 17.04 -11.79 3.61
C GLY A 160 16.67 -10.42 4.16
N HIS A 161 16.72 -9.42 3.28
CA HIS A 161 16.45 -8.02 3.59
C HIS A 161 15.51 -7.44 2.54
N TRP A 162 14.44 -6.79 2.98
CA TRP A 162 13.42 -6.27 2.07
C TRP A 162 13.90 -5.10 1.20
N ASP A 163 15.02 -4.46 1.58
CA ASP A 163 15.69 -3.40 0.82
C ASP A 163 16.90 -3.89 0.01
N ARG A 164 17.20 -5.19 0.02
CA ARG A 164 18.28 -5.81 -0.74
C ARG A 164 17.77 -7.07 -1.42
N THR A 165 18.11 -8.24 -0.90
CA THR A 165 17.80 -9.52 -1.51
C THR A 165 17.02 -10.38 -0.53
N VAL A 166 15.98 -11.06 -1.02
CA VAL A 166 15.29 -12.13 -0.28
C VAL A 166 15.49 -13.44 -1.03
N THR A 167 15.81 -14.48 -0.27
CA THR A 167 16.05 -15.83 -0.80
C THR A 167 15.01 -16.80 -0.26
N ALA A 168 14.69 -17.81 -1.07
CA ALA A 168 13.88 -18.96 -0.69
C ALA A 168 14.73 -20.23 -0.79
N LYS A 169 14.87 -20.94 0.34
CA LYS A 169 15.50 -22.25 0.41
C LYS A 169 14.43 -23.33 0.38
N ASP A 170 14.49 -24.21 -0.61
CA ASP A 170 13.66 -25.41 -0.70
C ASP A 170 14.07 -26.39 0.41
N ASN A 171 13.11 -26.82 1.23
CA ASN A 171 13.37 -27.68 2.38
C ASN A 171 13.58 -29.15 1.98
N ASN A 172 13.08 -29.58 0.82
CA ASN A 172 13.28 -30.94 0.30
C ASN A 172 14.64 -31.07 -0.39
N SER A 173 14.98 -30.11 -1.24
CA SER A 173 16.21 -30.19 -2.06
C SER A 173 17.40 -29.49 -1.43
N GLY A 174 17.20 -28.65 -0.40
CA GLY A 174 18.22 -27.81 0.22
C GLY A 174 18.72 -26.65 -0.66
N LYS A 175 18.23 -26.51 -1.90
CA LYS A 175 18.67 -25.50 -2.85
C LYS A 175 18.07 -24.14 -2.48
N SER A 176 18.87 -23.08 -2.61
CA SER A 176 18.44 -21.70 -2.38
C SER A 176 18.37 -20.94 -3.70
N ARG A 177 17.38 -20.07 -3.84
CA ARG A 177 17.23 -19.14 -4.96
C ARG A 177 16.87 -17.74 -4.48
N VAL A 178 17.30 -16.72 -5.22
CA VAL A 178 16.83 -15.35 -5.03
C VAL A 178 15.38 -15.26 -5.53
N ILE A 179 14.49 -14.70 -4.71
CA ILE A 179 13.07 -14.47 -5.05
C ILE A 179 12.73 -12.98 -5.14
N TYR A 180 13.63 -12.12 -4.68
CA TYR A 180 13.50 -10.68 -4.76
C TYR A 180 14.88 -10.04 -4.73
N ASN A 181 15.10 -9.07 -5.62
CA ASN A 181 16.27 -8.20 -5.66
C ASN A 181 15.80 -6.74 -5.79
N ALA A 182 16.05 -5.95 -4.75
CA ALA A 182 15.65 -4.55 -4.66
C ALA A 182 16.32 -3.67 -5.73
N GLU A 183 17.58 -3.95 -6.08
CA GLU A 183 18.31 -3.19 -7.10
C GLU A 183 17.68 -3.33 -8.48
N GLU A 184 17.31 -4.56 -8.86
CA GLU A 184 16.57 -4.86 -10.10
C GLU A 184 15.20 -4.18 -10.10
N VAL A 185 14.50 -4.19 -8.97
CA VAL A 185 13.19 -3.53 -8.84
C VAL A 185 13.32 -2.01 -8.95
N PHE A 186 14.31 -1.40 -8.29
CA PHE A 186 14.47 0.06 -8.28
C PHE A 186 14.97 0.63 -9.58
N SER A 187 15.90 -0.07 -10.24
CA SER A 187 16.38 0.33 -11.57
C SER A 187 15.26 0.31 -12.63
N GLY A 188 14.24 -0.53 -12.42
CA GLY A 188 13.04 -0.59 -13.27
C GLY A 188 11.94 0.43 -12.94
N LEU A 189 12.05 1.22 -11.86
CA LEU A 189 11.01 2.18 -11.50
C LEU A 189 11.00 3.37 -12.47
N LYS A 190 9.83 3.65 -13.04
CA LYS A 190 9.59 4.79 -13.93
C LYS A 190 8.59 5.75 -13.30
N THR A 191 8.77 7.03 -13.58
CA THR A 191 7.80 8.07 -13.20
C THR A 191 6.58 7.96 -14.11
N PRO A 192 5.36 7.87 -13.56
CA PRO A 192 4.14 7.92 -14.36
C PRO A 192 4.04 9.24 -15.14
N VAL A 193 3.46 9.19 -16.34
CA VAL A 193 3.25 10.35 -17.21
C VAL A 193 1.77 10.47 -17.58
N VAL A 194 1.33 11.70 -17.84
CA VAL A 194 -0.04 11.94 -18.32
C VAL A 194 -0.10 11.61 -19.82
N ASN A 195 -0.90 10.61 -20.17
CA ASN A 195 -1.16 10.20 -21.55
C ASN A 195 -2.40 10.89 -22.13
N ASP A 196 -3.44 11.08 -21.30
CA ASP A 196 -4.65 11.82 -21.67
C ASP A 196 -4.98 12.87 -20.62
N LEU A 197 -4.63 14.12 -20.90
CA LEU A 197 -4.87 15.24 -19.99
C LEU A 197 -6.37 15.49 -19.74
N LYS A 198 -7.24 15.24 -20.74
CA LYS A 198 -8.69 15.47 -20.59
C LYS A 198 -9.35 14.41 -19.73
N GLY A 199 -8.77 13.20 -19.68
CA GLY A 199 -9.21 12.12 -18.83
C GLY A 199 -8.79 12.24 -17.36
N VAL A 200 -7.82 13.11 -17.03
CA VAL A 200 -7.39 13.35 -15.64
C VAL A 200 -8.52 14.04 -14.86
N ARG A 201 -9.00 13.36 -13.82
CA ARG A 201 -10.08 13.87 -12.95
C ARG A 201 -9.57 14.97 -12.04
N SER A 202 -10.45 15.88 -11.64
CA SER A 202 -10.13 16.87 -10.60
C SER A 202 -9.84 16.24 -9.23
N THR A 203 -10.29 15.00 -9.01
CA THR A 203 -10.01 14.21 -7.81
C THR A 203 -8.68 13.49 -7.85
N GLU A 204 -7.97 13.48 -9.00
CA GLU A 204 -6.67 12.82 -9.12
C GLU A 204 -5.65 13.44 -8.15
N SER A 205 -4.98 12.62 -7.34
CA SER A 205 -4.00 13.05 -6.32
C SER A 205 -2.97 14.02 -6.87
N ALA A 206 -2.44 13.75 -8.08
CA ALA A 206 -1.46 14.63 -8.72
C ALA A 206 -2.04 16.01 -9.07
N ALA A 207 -3.34 16.10 -9.38
CA ALA A 207 -4.02 17.36 -9.63
C ALA A 207 -4.37 18.08 -8.33
N VAL A 208 -4.94 17.37 -7.34
CA VAL A 208 -5.31 17.91 -6.01
C VAL A 208 -4.12 18.55 -5.32
N TRP A 209 -2.97 17.90 -5.35
CA TRP A 209 -1.76 18.33 -4.65
C TRP A 209 -0.72 19.00 -5.55
N SER A 210 -1.09 19.39 -6.78
CA SER A 210 -0.17 19.96 -7.78
C SER A 210 0.56 21.21 -7.27
N GLU A 211 -0.18 22.23 -6.85
CA GLU A 211 0.40 23.50 -6.35
C GLU A 211 1.30 23.30 -5.13
N LEU A 212 0.89 22.42 -4.21
CA LEU A 212 1.69 22.05 -3.03
C LEU A 212 2.98 21.36 -3.46
N SER A 213 2.89 20.39 -4.37
CA SER A 213 4.04 19.63 -4.86
C SER A 213 5.04 20.55 -5.56
N GLU A 214 4.57 21.44 -6.43
CA GLU A 214 5.40 22.45 -7.10
C GLU A 214 6.12 23.35 -6.09
N ALA A 215 5.40 23.85 -5.08
CA ALA A 215 5.97 24.72 -4.06
C ALA A 215 7.04 24.01 -3.21
N ILE A 216 6.82 22.74 -2.86
CA ILE A 216 7.81 21.91 -2.16
C ILE A 216 9.04 21.68 -3.04
N MET A 217 8.85 21.34 -4.31
CA MET A 217 9.94 21.14 -5.27
C MET A 217 10.76 22.40 -5.50
N SER A 218 10.12 23.58 -5.49
CA SER A 218 10.79 24.88 -5.58
C SER A 218 11.32 25.40 -4.23
N GLN A 219 11.25 24.61 -3.15
CA GLN A 219 11.64 24.99 -1.79
C GLN A 219 10.95 26.27 -1.26
N ASN A 220 9.77 26.59 -1.78
CA ASN A 220 8.97 27.73 -1.32
C ASN A 220 7.99 27.28 -0.24
N TRP A 221 8.45 27.31 1.01
CA TRP A 221 7.69 26.80 2.16
C TRP A 221 6.45 27.63 2.52
N GLU A 222 6.47 28.94 2.24
CA GLU A 222 5.31 29.81 2.45
C GLU A 222 4.18 29.41 1.48
N LYS A 223 4.50 29.35 0.18
CA LYS A 223 3.55 28.90 -0.85
C LYS A 223 3.07 27.47 -0.59
N ALA A 224 3.94 26.58 -0.14
CA ALA A 224 3.57 25.21 0.21
C ALA A 224 2.53 25.19 1.35
N LYS A 225 2.75 25.99 2.41
CA LYS A 225 1.80 26.09 3.52
C LYS A 225 0.44 26.64 3.06
N GLU A 226 0.45 27.66 2.21
CA GLU A 226 -0.77 28.26 1.64
C GLU A 226 -1.55 27.26 0.79
N ALA A 227 -0.88 26.58 -0.16
CA ALA A 227 -1.49 25.58 -1.03
C ALA A 227 -2.08 24.41 -0.23
N LYS A 228 -1.36 23.92 0.80
CA LYS A 228 -1.86 22.89 1.70
C LYS A 228 -3.13 23.34 2.42
N ASN A 229 -3.12 24.53 3.00
CA ASN A 229 -4.28 25.07 3.72
C ASN A 229 -5.49 25.26 2.80
N ALA A 230 -5.28 25.69 1.55
CA ALA A 230 -6.35 25.88 0.57
C ALA A 230 -7.07 24.56 0.25
N VAL A 231 -6.33 23.48 0.03
CA VAL A 231 -6.90 22.13 -0.19
C VAL A 231 -7.69 21.66 1.04
N GLU A 232 -7.09 21.77 2.24
CA GLU A 232 -7.70 21.31 3.49
C GLU A 232 -8.94 22.14 3.90
N GLU A 233 -8.96 23.45 3.65
CA GLU A 233 -10.13 24.30 3.92
C GLU A 233 -11.27 24.01 2.94
N LYS A 234 -10.98 23.89 1.65
CA LYS A 234 -11.99 23.54 0.64
C LYS A 234 -12.67 22.21 0.96
N GLN A 235 -11.90 21.21 1.42
CA GLN A 235 -12.48 19.95 1.88
C GLN A 235 -13.40 20.16 3.11
N ARG A 236 -12.97 20.96 4.08
CA ARG A 236 -13.78 21.28 5.27
C ARG A 236 -15.07 22.02 4.92
N GLU A 237 -15.07 22.87 3.90
CA GLU A 237 -16.27 23.53 3.38
C GLU A 237 -17.24 22.53 2.74
N VAL A 238 -16.75 21.67 1.84
CA VAL A 238 -17.56 20.65 1.16
C VAL A 238 -18.22 19.70 2.16
N LEU A 239 -17.50 19.29 3.21
CA LEU A 239 -18.04 18.45 4.27
C LEU A 239 -19.13 19.16 5.08
N ARG A 240 -18.89 20.42 5.49
CA ARG A 240 -19.89 21.24 6.20
C ARG A 240 -21.16 21.42 5.37
N GLU A 241 -21.04 21.69 4.07
CA GLU A 241 -22.21 21.80 3.20
C GLU A 241 -22.99 20.50 3.07
N SER A 242 -22.28 19.36 2.98
CA SER A 242 -22.89 18.04 2.87
C SER A 242 -23.66 17.67 4.15
N GLU A 243 -23.09 17.99 5.32
CA GLU A 243 -23.75 17.86 6.62
C GLU A 243 -25.02 18.72 6.72
N LEU A 244 -24.95 19.99 6.31
CA LEU A 244 -26.10 20.90 6.30
C LEU A 244 -27.23 20.43 5.38
N LYS A 245 -26.87 19.82 4.23
CA LYS A 245 -27.84 19.26 3.27
C LYS A 245 -28.39 17.90 3.71
N GLY A 246 -27.83 17.29 4.75
CA GLY A 246 -28.20 15.95 5.22
C GLY A 246 -27.89 14.83 4.21
N THR A 247 -27.02 15.10 3.23
CA THR A 247 -26.61 14.13 2.20
C THR A 247 -25.25 13.54 2.59
N PRO A 248 -25.18 12.30 3.08
CA PRO A 248 -23.90 11.69 3.42
C PRO A 248 -23.05 11.53 2.16
N TRP A 249 -21.74 11.77 2.30
CA TRP A 249 -20.79 11.49 1.23
C TRP A 249 -20.71 9.97 1.00
N VAL A 250 -20.65 9.55 -0.26
CA VAL A 250 -20.55 8.14 -0.67
C VAL A 250 -19.40 8.00 -1.66
N PRO A 251 -18.55 6.96 -1.53
CA PRO A 251 -17.50 6.70 -2.51
C PRO A 251 -18.05 6.45 -3.91
N GLN A 252 -17.31 6.87 -4.93
CA GLN A 252 -17.71 6.75 -6.33
C GLN A 252 -17.34 5.40 -6.94
N HIS A 253 -16.30 4.74 -6.42
CA HIS A 253 -15.72 3.54 -7.06
C HIS A 253 -15.85 2.28 -6.20
N PHE A 254 -16.21 2.41 -4.92
CA PHE A 254 -16.31 1.30 -3.97
C PHE A 254 -17.61 1.33 -3.20
N SER A 255 -18.22 0.16 -3.01
CA SER A 255 -19.20 -0.07 -1.95
C SER A 255 -18.46 -0.36 -0.66
N VAL A 256 -18.84 0.33 0.42
CA VAL A 256 -18.10 0.30 1.68
C VAL A 256 -19.03 -0.06 2.82
N THR A 257 -18.59 -1.00 3.66
CA THR A 257 -19.23 -1.37 4.92
C THR A 257 -18.23 -1.26 6.05
N TYR A 258 -18.72 -0.93 7.24
CA TYR A 258 -17.92 -0.91 8.46
C TYR A 258 -18.60 -1.72 9.55
N THR A 259 -17.87 -2.63 10.17
CA THR A 259 -18.31 -3.35 11.37
C THR A 259 -17.30 -3.16 12.49
N LYS A 260 -17.76 -3.15 13.75
CA LYS A 260 -16.87 -2.98 14.91
C LYS A 260 -15.85 -4.12 15.02
N ASP A 261 -16.24 -5.34 14.64
CA ASP A 261 -15.43 -6.54 14.79
C ASP A 261 -14.58 -6.86 13.55
N GLY A 262 -15.05 -6.48 12.35
CA GLY A 262 -14.37 -6.75 11.06
C GLY A 262 -13.63 -5.55 10.46
N GLY A 263 -13.85 -4.34 10.98
CA GLY A 263 -13.27 -3.12 10.43
C GLY A 263 -13.93 -2.68 9.13
N TRP A 264 -13.14 -2.06 8.24
CA TRP A 264 -13.60 -1.57 6.94
C TRP A 264 -13.49 -2.66 5.86
N GLU A 265 -14.60 -2.91 5.18
CA GLU A 265 -14.67 -3.78 4.01
C GLU A 265 -15.12 -2.98 2.80
N CYS A 266 -14.43 -3.19 1.68
CA CYS A 266 -14.56 -2.36 0.49
C CYS A 266 -14.58 -3.26 -0.73
N SER A 267 -15.64 -3.16 -1.53
CA SER A 267 -15.82 -3.94 -2.76
C SER A 267 -15.87 -2.99 -3.94
N PRO A 268 -15.10 -3.24 -5.02
CA PRO A 268 -15.20 -2.43 -6.23
C PRO A 268 -16.62 -2.47 -6.81
N ILE A 269 -17.11 -1.32 -7.27
CA ILE A 269 -18.42 -1.23 -7.96
C ILE A 269 -18.33 -1.81 -9.38
N GLN A 270 -17.19 -1.59 -10.04
CA GLN A 270 -16.90 -2.11 -11.38
C GLN A 270 -16.10 -3.39 -11.28
N GLN A 271 -16.41 -4.36 -12.14
CA GLN A 271 -15.65 -5.61 -12.24
C GLN A 271 -14.21 -5.39 -12.73
N TRP A 272 -14.02 -4.46 -13.66
CA TRP A 272 -12.72 -4.17 -14.28
C TRP A 272 -12.39 -2.69 -14.13
N VAL A 273 -11.12 -2.39 -13.82
CA VAL A 273 -10.62 -1.01 -13.80
C VAL A 273 -10.34 -0.59 -15.24
N PRO A 274 -10.93 0.51 -15.73
CA PRO A 274 -10.68 0.99 -17.08
C PRO A 274 -9.24 1.51 -17.23
N PRO A 275 -8.73 1.63 -18.47
CA PRO A 275 -7.45 2.30 -18.73
C PRO A 275 -7.40 3.70 -18.13
N ALA A 276 -6.25 4.04 -17.56
CA ALA A 276 -6.02 5.28 -16.87
C ALA A 276 -5.51 6.40 -17.80
N PRO A 277 -5.80 7.67 -17.48
CA PRO A 277 -5.21 8.81 -18.16
C PRO A 277 -3.72 8.98 -17.83
N ILE A 278 -3.24 8.41 -16.72
CA ILE A 278 -1.83 8.41 -16.30
C ILE A 278 -1.26 7.01 -16.53
N VAL A 279 -0.08 6.92 -17.16
CA VAL A 279 0.56 5.64 -17.51
C VAL A 279 2.00 5.57 -17.03
N LEU A 280 2.47 4.40 -16.61
CA LEU A 280 3.90 4.13 -16.48
C LEU A 280 4.46 3.77 -17.87
N PRO A 281 5.49 4.50 -18.36
CA PRO A 281 6.17 4.14 -19.61
C PRO A 281 6.74 2.71 -19.58
N LEU A 282 6.67 2.02 -20.72
CA LEU A 282 7.22 0.66 -20.88
C LEU A 282 8.73 0.66 -21.17
N SER A 283 9.28 1.76 -21.68
CA SER A 283 10.68 1.99 -22.01
C SER A 283 11.20 3.27 -21.36
#